data_AF-A0A973FNL3-F1
#
_entry.id   AF-A0A973FNL3-F1
#
_cell.length_a   1.000
_cell.length_b   1.000
_cell.length_c   1.000
_cell.angle_alpha   90.00
_cell.angle_beta   90.00
_cell.angle_gamma   90.00
#
_symmetry.space_group_name_H-M   'P 1'
#
loop_
_entity.id
_entity.type
_entity.pdbx_description
1 polymer ?
#
loop_
_entity_poly.entity_id
_entity_poly.type
_entity_poly.pdbx_seq_one_letter_code
_entity_poly.pdbx_strand_id
1 'polypeptide(L)'
;MPDLRIALTITAETALSVGAAGSAGTLADTSIVRDGLGRPIIPGSQLKGKVRHAAEALVRRLNLPVQAHFDDDASPTNCIRQIFGSPLVRSPLRFADLICEIDPQIARLPGTSRIRPSVTINRRRGTAEDQHLLLR
;
A
#
# COMPACT_ATOMS: atom_id res chain seq x y z
N MET A 1 -17.03 -0.85 -25.92
CA MET A 1 -16.10 -1.87 -25.36
C MET A 1 -16.68 -2.37 -24.05
N PRO A 2 -16.52 -3.64 -23.67
CA PRO A 2 -16.99 -4.14 -22.38
C PRO A 2 -16.21 -3.50 -21.23
N ASP A 3 -16.90 -3.12 -20.16
CA ASP A 3 -16.32 -2.59 -18.91
C ASP A 3 -16.54 -3.62 -17.81
N LEU A 4 -15.46 -4.27 -17.34
CA LEU A 4 -15.51 -5.26 -16.27
C LEU A 4 -15.19 -4.58 -14.94
N ARG A 5 -16.21 -4.51 -14.06
CA ARG A 5 -16.07 -3.95 -12.71
C ARG A 5 -16.00 -5.06 -11.68
N ILE A 6 -14.98 -5.00 -10.84
CA ILE A 6 -14.78 -5.90 -9.71
C ILE A 6 -14.93 -5.07 -8.45
N ALA A 7 -15.98 -5.31 -7.67
CA ALA A 7 -16.11 -4.73 -6.33
C ALA A 7 -15.19 -5.47 -5.35
N LEU A 8 -14.60 -4.74 -4.41
CA LEU A 8 -13.67 -5.29 -3.42
C LEU A 8 -13.93 -4.68 -2.04
N THR A 9 -14.29 -5.52 -1.08
CA THR A 9 -14.37 -5.19 0.34
C THR A 9 -13.17 -5.83 1.05
N ILE A 10 -12.46 -5.07 1.89
CA ILE A 10 -11.32 -5.58 2.67
C ILE A 10 -11.64 -5.45 4.16
N THR A 11 -11.79 -6.59 4.84
CA THR A 11 -11.91 -6.65 6.30
C THR A 11 -10.52 -6.71 6.93
N ALA A 12 -10.21 -5.76 7.82
CA ALA A 12 -8.93 -5.73 8.52
C ALA A 12 -9.00 -6.54 9.83
N GLU A 13 -8.63 -7.82 9.77
CA GLU A 13 -8.56 -8.71 10.95
C GLU A 13 -7.54 -8.23 12.02
N THR A 14 -6.55 -7.44 11.60
CA THR A 14 -5.55 -6.82 12.47
C THR A 14 -5.41 -5.32 12.15
N ALA A 15 -4.79 -4.57 13.04
CA ALA A 15 -4.62 -3.12 12.88
C ALA A 15 -3.79 -2.79 11.62
N LEU A 16 -4.45 -2.20 10.63
CA LEU A 16 -3.85 -1.79 9.36
C LEU A 16 -3.04 -0.49 9.50
N SER A 17 -1.89 -0.43 8.84
CA SER A 17 -1.13 0.80 8.61
C SER A 17 -0.81 0.95 7.13
N VAL A 18 -1.20 2.09 6.55
CA VAL A 18 -0.91 2.46 5.15
C VAL A 18 -0.41 3.90 5.18
N GLY A 19 0.85 4.10 4.82
CA GLY A 19 1.53 5.37 4.98
C GLY A 19 1.27 6.39 3.87
N ALA A 20 1.05 7.64 4.28
CA ALA A 20 1.22 8.79 3.41
C ALA A 20 2.71 9.08 3.19
N ALA A 21 3.12 9.18 1.92
CA ALA A 21 4.39 9.82 1.57
C ALA A 21 4.29 11.32 1.88
N GLY A 22 5.34 11.91 2.48
CA GLY A 22 5.32 13.31 2.92
C GLY A 22 4.84 13.56 4.36
N SER A 23 4.76 12.52 5.21
CA SER A 23 4.53 12.68 6.66
C SER A 23 5.76 13.32 7.33
N ALA A 24 5.84 14.65 7.28
CA ALA A 24 6.87 15.48 7.88
C ALA A 24 6.22 16.50 8.83
N GLY A 25 6.35 16.28 10.15
CA GLY A 25 5.78 17.15 11.19
C GLY A 25 4.50 16.61 11.83
N THR A 26 4.29 15.29 11.81
CA THR A 26 3.20 14.59 12.50
C THR A 26 3.67 13.99 13.84
N LEU A 27 2.74 13.36 14.57
CA LEU A 27 2.99 12.71 15.87
C LEU A 27 3.14 11.18 15.75
N ALA A 28 3.39 10.64 14.55
CA ALA A 28 3.50 9.22 14.29
C ALA A 28 4.22 8.94 12.95
N ASP A 29 5.17 7.99 12.92
CA ASP A 29 6.11 7.78 11.79
C ASP A 29 5.44 7.44 10.45
N THR A 30 4.18 7.05 10.51
CA THR A 30 3.35 6.66 9.39
C THR A 30 1.95 7.18 9.67
N SER A 31 1.68 8.40 9.23
CA SER A 31 0.31 8.90 9.23
C SER A 31 -0.52 8.02 8.28
N ILE A 32 -1.63 7.48 8.81
CA ILE A 32 -2.59 6.70 8.03
C ILE A 32 -3.24 7.65 7.02
N VAL A 33 -3.19 7.31 5.74
CA VAL A 33 -3.81 8.13 4.68
C VAL A 33 -5.31 8.29 4.97
N ARG A 34 -5.84 9.51 4.83
CA ARG A 34 -7.25 9.85 5.03
C ARG A 34 -7.80 10.64 3.84
N ASP A 35 -9.12 10.57 3.65
CA ASP A 35 -9.83 11.45 2.71
C ASP A 35 -10.05 12.86 3.28
N GLY A 36 -10.64 13.75 2.48
CA GLY A 36 -11.01 15.11 2.90
C GLY A 36 -12.11 15.19 3.97
N LEU A 37 -12.67 14.06 4.39
CA LEU A 37 -13.60 13.93 5.52
C LEU A 37 -12.94 13.26 6.74
N GLY A 38 -11.63 13.05 6.70
CA GLY A 38 -10.85 12.45 7.79
C GLY A 38 -10.99 10.93 7.93
N ARG A 39 -11.67 10.23 7.01
CA ARG A 39 -11.84 8.78 7.03
C ARG A 39 -10.58 8.09 6.51
N PRO A 40 -10.07 7.01 7.13
CA PRO A 40 -8.94 6.24 6.59
C PRO A 40 -9.22 5.72 5.17
N ILE A 41 -8.20 5.73 4.32
CA ILE A 41 -8.29 5.17 2.96
C ILE A 41 -7.10 4.25 2.66
N ILE A 42 -7.31 3.26 1.78
CA ILE A 42 -6.25 2.52 1.11
C ILE A 42 -6.15 3.07 -0.32
N PRO A 43 -5.10 3.82 -0.67
CA PRO A 43 -4.97 4.36 -2.02
C PRO A 43 -4.93 3.26 -3.08
N GLY A 44 -5.61 3.48 -4.21
CA GLY A 44 -5.64 2.58 -5.36
C GLY A 44 -4.26 2.35 -5.95
N SER A 45 -3.32 3.29 -5.77
CA SER A 45 -1.89 3.13 -6.09
C SER A 45 -1.19 2.09 -5.20
N GLN A 46 -1.45 2.09 -3.88
CA GLN A 46 -0.92 1.10 -2.93
C GLN A 46 -1.53 -0.28 -3.19
N LEU A 47 -2.85 -0.35 -3.42
CA LEU A 47 -3.55 -1.57 -3.81
C LEU A 47 -2.99 -2.14 -5.13
N LYS A 48 -2.84 -1.30 -6.16
CA LYS A 48 -2.20 -1.68 -7.43
C LYS A 48 -0.78 -2.20 -7.22
N GLY A 49 0.01 -1.55 -6.37
CA GLY A 49 1.39 -1.97 -6.05
C GLY A 49 1.45 -3.36 -5.42
N LYS A 50 0.60 -3.62 -4.40
CA LYS A 50 0.53 -4.94 -3.74
C LYS A 50 0.01 -6.03 -4.68
N VAL A 51 -1.03 -5.77 -5.46
CA VAL A 51 -1.60 -6.73 -6.42
C VAL A 51 -0.61 -7.02 -7.56
N ARG A 52 0.11 -6.00 -8.08
CA ARG A 52 1.20 -6.19 -9.04
C ARG A 52 2.30 -7.07 -8.46
N HIS A 53 2.80 -6.76 -7.26
CA HIS A 53 3.88 -7.52 -6.63
C HIS A 53 3.50 -9.00 -6.39
N ALA A 54 2.26 -9.26 -5.96
CA ALA A 54 1.74 -10.61 -5.82
C ALA A 54 1.66 -11.34 -7.19
N ALA A 55 1.17 -10.67 -8.23
CA ALA A 55 1.13 -11.21 -9.58
C ALA A 55 2.54 -11.51 -10.13
N GLU A 56 3.50 -10.60 -9.96
CA GLU A 56 4.90 -10.81 -10.33
C GLU A 56 5.51 -12.01 -9.60
N ALA A 57 5.22 -12.19 -8.30
CA ALA A 57 5.68 -13.34 -7.53
C ALA A 57 5.08 -14.67 -8.03
N LEU A 58 3.81 -14.68 -8.45
CA LEU A 58 3.17 -15.85 -9.06
C LEU A 58 3.75 -16.15 -10.45
N VAL A 59 3.87 -15.15 -11.32
CA VAL A 59 4.39 -15.31 -12.69
C VAL A 59 5.87 -15.76 -12.67
N ARG A 60 6.69 -15.25 -11.75
CA ARG A 60 8.06 -15.77 -11.49
C ARG A 60 8.05 -17.24 -11.05
N ARG A 61 7.14 -17.67 -10.15
CA ARG A 61 7.01 -19.08 -9.73
C ARG A 61 6.53 -20.02 -10.84
N LEU A 62 5.85 -19.49 -11.85
CA LEU A 62 5.42 -20.23 -13.05
C LEU A 62 6.48 -20.25 -14.16
N ASN A 63 7.69 -19.75 -13.91
CA ASN A 63 8.77 -19.59 -14.89
C ASN A 63 8.37 -18.77 -16.14
N LEU A 64 7.41 -17.87 -15.99
CA LEU A 64 6.94 -16.96 -17.04
C LEU A 64 7.74 -15.64 -17.00
N PRO A 65 7.91 -14.94 -18.14
CA PRO A 65 8.73 -13.74 -18.21
C PRO A 65 8.15 -12.59 -17.37
N VAL A 66 8.99 -12.01 -16.51
CA VAL A 66 8.71 -10.81 -15.72
C VAL A 66 9.88 -9.83 -15.86
N GLN A 67 9.57 -8.58 -16.17
CA GLN A 67 10.51 -7.47 -16.23
C GLN A 67 11.32 -7.31 -14.93
N ALA A 68 12.58 -6.88 -15.05
CA ALA A 68 13.46 -6.66 -13.90
C ALA A 68 13.07 -5.39 -13.11
N HIS A 69 12.75 -4.32 -13.84
CA HIS A 69 12.30 -3.04 -13.32
C HIS A 69 10.97 -2.63 -13.97
N PHE A 70 10.23 -1.68 -13.38
CA PHE A 70 8.88 -1.33 -13.84
C PHE A 70 8.85 -0.38 -15.05
N ASP A 71 9.98 0.28 -15.25
CA ASP A 71 10.38 1.31 -16.20
C ASP A 71 11.33 0.76 -17.29
N ASP A 72 11.62 -0.54 -17.24
CA ASP A 72 12.22 -1.29 -18.36
C ASP A 72 11.18 -1.46 -19.49
N ASP A 73 10.94 -0.36 -20.20
CA ASP A 73 10.08 -0.32 -21.37
C ASP A 73 10.75 -0.95 -22.62
N ALA A 74 12.05 -1.25 -22.56
CA ALA A 74 12.83 -1.86 -23.65
C ALA A 74 12.69 -3.39 -23.71
N SER A 75 12.54 -4.06 -22.56
CA SER A 75 12.25 -5.50 -22.50
C SER A 75 10.97 -5.88 -23.26
N PRO A 76 10.89 -7.10 -23.85
CA PRO A 76 9.69 -7.61 -24.51
C PRO A 76 8.45 -7.54 -23.61
N THR A 77 7.28 -7.26 -24.22
CA THR A 77 6.04 -7.15 -23.45
C THR A 77 5.64 -8.48 -22.83
N ASN A 78 5.13 -8.43 -21.60
CA ASN A 78 4.78 -9.58 -20.79
C ASN A 78 3.41 -9.36 -20.15
N CYS A 79 2.81 -10.40 -19.57
CA CYS A 79 1.47 -10.33 -18.99
C CYS A 79 1.33 -9.27 -17.86
N ILE A 80 2.39 -9.02 -17.07
CA ILE A 80 2.40 -7.99 -16.04
C ILE A 80 2.35 -6.58 -16.68
N ARG A 81 3.17 -6.32 -17.70
CA ARG A 81 3.16 -5.05 -18.46
C ARG A 81 1.81 -4.82 -19.16
N GLN A 82 1.21 -5.87 -19.72
CA GLN A 82 -0.11 -5.81 -20.35
C GLN A 82 -1.24 -5.47 -19.34
N ILE A 83 -1.25 -6.08 -18.14
CA ILE A 83 -2.31 -5.87 -17.15
C ILE A 83 -2.12 -4.55 -16.37
N PHE A 84 -0.90 -4.26 -15.94
CA PHE A 84 -0.61 -3.16 -15.01
C PHE A 84 0.09 -1.94 -15.63
N GLY A 85 0.53 -2.01 -16.89
CA GLY A 85 1.24 -0.93 -17.60
C GLY A 85 2.68 -0.69 -17.15
N SER A 86 3.32 0.29 -17.78
CA SER A 86 4.67 0.82 -17.54
C SER A 86 4.64 2.35 -17.79
N PRO A 87 5.74 3.11 -17.62
CA PRO A 87 5.75 4.54 -17.93
C PRO A 87 5.25 4.88 -19.35
N LEU A 88 5.67 4.12 -20.37
CA LEU A 88 5.22 4.32 -21.75
C LEU A 88 3.94 3.56 -22.13
N VAL A 89 3.53 2.51 -21.39
CA VAL A 89 2.36 1.68 -21.73
C VAL A 89 1.23 1.86 -20.73
N ARG A 90 0.09 2.40 -21.20
CA ARG A 90 -1.08 2.67 -20.36
C ARG A 90 -1.72 1.39 -19.82
N SER A 91 -1.77 1.29 -18.49
CA SER A 91 -2.54 0.28 -17.73
C SER A 91 -4.02 0.24 -18.18
N PRO A 92 -4.55 -0.90 -18.68
CA PRO A 92 -5.98 -1.07 -18.91
C PRO A 92 -6.73 -1.19 -17.58
N LEU A 93 -6.16 -1.93 -16.62
CA LEU A 93 -6.72 -2.07 -15.28
C LEU A 93 -6.61 -0.75 -14.51
N ARG A 94 -7.73 -0.30 -13.95
CA ARG A 94 -7.85 0.89 -13.10
C ARG A 94 -8.17 0.46 -11.66
N PHE A 95 -7.59 1.15 -10.70
CA PHE A 95 -7.84 0.95 -9.27
C PHE A 95 -8.44 2.23 -8.69
N ALA A 96 -9.51 2.11 -7.93
CA ALA A 96 -10.05 3.19 -7.10
C ALA A 96 -9.40 3.15 -5.70
N ASP A 97 -9.48 4.26 -4.98
CA ASP A 97 -9.15 4.28 -3.56
C ASP A 97 -10.26 3.56 -2.77
N LEU A 98 -9.88 2.70 -1.82
CA LEU A 98 -10.83 2.06 -0.93
C LEU A 98 -11.02 2.94 0.30
N ILE A 99 -12.22 3.50 0.45
CA ILE A 99 -12.60 4.32 1.61
C ILE A 99 -13.05 3.39 2.74
N CYS A 100 -12.56 3.62 3.95
CA CYS A 100 -12.96 2.82 5.11
C CYS A 100 -14.35 3.23 5.59
N GLU A 101 -15.33 2.35 5.40
CA GLU A 101 -16.66 2.45 6.01
C GLU A 101 -16.58 2.04 7.48
N ILE A 102 -16.27 3.02 8.34
CA ILE A 102 -16.33 2.86 9.80
C ILE A 102 -17.76 3.20 10.26
N ASP A 103 -18.37 2.31 11.06
CA ASP A 103 -19.64 2.58 11.74
C ASP A 103 -19.56 3.92 12.48
N PRO A 104 -20.52 4.86 12.30
CA PRO A 104 -20.53 6.16 12.99
C PRO A 104 -20.45 6.10 14.53
N GLN A 105 -20.84 4.98 15.15
CA GLN A 105 -20.67 4.72 16.58
C GLN A 105 -19.20 4.41 16.91
N ILE A 106 -18.56 3.53 16.12
CA ILE A 106 -17.14 3.17 16.27
C ILE A 106 -16.24 4.35 15.91
N ALA A 107 -16.58 5.14 14.90
CA ALA A 107 -15.86 6.33 14.46
C ALA A 107 -15.71 7.39 15.57
N ARG A 108 -16.64 7.40 16.54
CA ARG A 108 -16.64 8.29 17.71
C ARG A 108 -15.87 7.75 18.92
N LEU A 109 -15.44 6.49 18.90
CA LEU A 109 -14.64 5.89 19.98
C LEU A 109 -13.18 6.37 19.92
N PRO A 110 -12.60 6.85 21.03
CA PRO A 110 -11.17 7.16 21.08
C PRO A 110 -10.36 5.86 20.97
N GLY A 111 -9.77 5.62 19.79
CA GLY A 111 -8.94 4.44 19.53
C GLY A 111 -8.90 3.93 18.08
N THR A 112 -9.75 4.45 17.19
CA THR A 112 -9.81 4.05 15.75
C THR A 112 -8.48 4.16 15.01
N SER A 113 -7.60 5.06 15.44
CA SER A 113 -6.17 5.05 15.10
C SER A 113 -5.34 5.20 16.37
N ARG A 114 -4.45 4.25 16.64
CA ARG A 114 -3.58 4.24 17.83
C ARG A 114 -2.11 4.25 17.41
N ILE A 115 -1.34 5.20 17.93
CA ILE A 115 0.13 5.23 17.80
C ILE A 115 0.68 3.96 18.46
N ARG A 116 1.51 3.22 17.71
CA ARG A 116 2.23 2.04 18.20
C ARG A 116 3.72 2.40 18.20
N PRO A 117 4.39 2.54 19.35
CA PRO A 117 5.84 2.68 19.38
C PRO A 117 6.50 1.35 18.99
N SER A 118 7.71 1.44 18.43
CA SER A 118 8.61 0.33 18.11
C SER A 118 10.04 0.81 18.34
N VAL A 119 10.98 -0.10 18.56
CA VAL A 119 12.40 0.21 18.75
C VAL A 119 13.24 -0.88 18.08
N THR A 120 14.27 -0.47 17.34
CA THR A 120 15.28 -1.40 16.79
C THR A 120 16.37 -1.63 17.83
N ILE A 121 16.80 -2.88 18.03
CA ILE A 121 17.90 -3.22 18.95
C ILE A 121 19.13 -3.66 18.15
N ASN A 122 20.24 -2.96 18.33
CA ASN A 122 21.50 -3.27 17.66
C ASN A 122 22.15 -4.50 18.30
N ARG A 123 21.96 -5.68 17.70
CA ARG A 123 22.44 -6.97 18.22
C ARG A 123 23.95 -7.06 18.47
N ARG A 124 24.78 -6.18 17.87
CA ARG A 124 26.24 -6.14 18.10
C ARG A 124 26.64 -5.25 19.29
N ARG A 125 25.84 -4.23 19.62
CA ARG A 125 26.13 -3.27 20.70
C ARG A 125 25.24 -3.44 21.93
N GLY A 126 24.15 -4.22 21.84
CA GLY A 126 23.16 -4.36 22.92
C GLY A 126 22.29 -3.12 23.14
N THR A 127 22.54 -2.03 22.40
CA THR A 127 21.84 -0.76 22.53
C THR A 127 20.51 -0.77 21.79
N ALA A 128 19.48 -0.18 22.39
CA ALA A 128 18.35 0.36 21.65
C ALA A 128 18.82 1.46 20.69
N GLU A 129 18.16 1.56 19.55
CA GLU A 129 18.30 2.66 18.59
C GLU A 129 17.11 3.61 18.77
N ASP A 130 17.19 4.42 19.83
CA ASP A 130 16.10 5.30 20.31
C ASP A 130 15.60 6.31 19.25
N GLN A 131 16.36 6.51 18.18
CA GLN A 131 16.03 7.41 17.08
C GLN A 131 15.13 6.79 15.99
N HIS A 132 14.65 5.57 16.20
CA HIS A 132 13.43 5.07 15.54
C HIS A 132 12.22 5.04 16.49
N LEU A 133 12.12 6.05 17.37
CA LEU A 133 10.82 6.60 17.76
C LEU A 133 9.93 6.66 16.52
N LEU A 134 8.76 6.03 16.57
CA LEU A 134 7.83 6.06 15.47
C LEU A 134 7.09 7.42 15.42
N LEU A 135 7.82 8.54 15.23
CA LEU A 135 7.40 9.93 14.95
C LEU A 135 8.61 10.72 14.40
N ARG A 136 8.58 11.75 13.54
CA ARG A 136 7.80 12.15 12.34
C ARG A 136 6.27 12.26 12.32
#